data_AF-A0A2D0JZF3-F1
#
_entry.id   AF-A0A2D0JZF3-F1
#
_cell.length_a   1.000
_cell.length_b   1.000
_cell.length_c   1.000
_cell.angle_alpha   90.00
_cell.angle_beta   90.00
_cell.angle_gamma   90.00
#
_symmetry.space_group_name_H-M   'P 1'
#
loop_
_entity.id
_entity.type
_entity.pdbx_description
1 polymer ?
#
loop_
_entity_poly.entity_id
_entity_poly.type
_entity_poly.pdbx_seq_one_letter_code
_entity_poly.pdbx_strand_id
1 'polypeptide(L)'
;MGGFVSSLTCFYPLVTFNKLEQAFPNMTKVELINYFHSAYPELSIDFNYIRGYSEDDLIKLKRVYDIEIQGEFLEFLTYMGCCSGGLFGDQPLRFYQERETITSEVLFQSRFWNELQRIQRFDLLTKKPFFISKENDNFYFLLTKSNNPDLVYFFDKKHDEIINTGLTFNEYLRGLINYNGIEIPLDQSGNLLII
;
A
#
# COMPACT_ATOMS: atom_id res chain seq x y z
N MET A 1 30.99 36.35 -3.44
CA MET A 1 30.19 36.09 -4.65
C MET A 1 30.69 34.79 -5.26
N GLY A 2 29.79 33.84 -5.50
CA GLY A 2 30.12 32.53 -6.07
C GLY A 2 29.45 31.39 -5.31
N GLY A 3 28.12 31.31 -5.40
CA GLY A 3 27.37 30.13 -4.98
C GLY A 3 27.22 29.16 -6.15
N PHE A 4 27.30 27.87 -5.87
CA PHE A 4 26.74 26.82 -6.72
C PHE A 4 25.99 25.85 -5.81
N VAL A 5 24.67 25.92 -5.89
CA VAL A 5 23.74 24.97 -5.29
C VAL A 5 23.49 23.91 -6.36
N SER A 6 23.89 22.67 -6.07
CA SER A 6 23.53 21.49 -6.86
C SER A 6 22.13 21.05 -6.42
N SER A 7 21.12 21.31 -7.25
CA SER A 7 19.77 20.75 -7.08
C SER A 7 19.64 19.46 -7.88
N LEU A 8 19.56 18.32 -7.19
CA LEU A 8 19.11 17.06 -7.77
C LEU A 8 17.57 17.05 -7.76
N THR A 9 16.97 17.44 -8.87
CA THR A 9 15.55 17.21 -9.17
C THR A 9 15.39 15.76 -9.62
N CYS A 10 14.78 14.91 -8.81
CA CYS A 10 14.24 13.63 -9.28
C CYS A 10 13.02 13.93 -10.18
N PHE A 11 13.17 13.71 -11.48
CA PHE A 11 12.10 13.76 -12.45
C PHE A 11 11.31 12.45 -12.36
N TYR A 12 10.08 12.49 -11.83
CA TYR A 12 9.05 11.54 -12.24
C TYR A 12 8.34 12.11 -13.47
N PRO A 13 8.12 11.35 -14.55
CA PRO A 13 7.37 11.84 -15.69
C PRO A 13 5.90 12.05 -15.29
N LEU A 14 5.44 13.30 -15.35
CA LEU A 14 4.03 13.68 -15.28
C LEU A 14 3.31 13.13 -16.51
N VAL A 15 2.74 11.92 -16.38
CA VAL A 15 1.79 11.41 -17.35
C VAL A 15 0.43 12.00 -17.00
N THR A 16 -0.02 12.97 -17.79
CA THR A 16 -1.37 13.52 -17.70
C THR A 16 -2.34 12.55 -18.37
N PHE A 17 -3.06 11.76 -17.58
CA PHE A 17 -4.19 10.96 -18.06
C PHE A 17 -5.51 11.68 -17.78
N ASN A 18 -6.10 12.24 -18.83
CA ASN A 18 -7.53 12.53 -18.89
C ASN A 18 -8.23 11.31 -19.51
N LYS A 19 -8.92 10.50 -18.70
CA LYS A 19 -10.24 9.93 -19.04
C LYS A 19 -10.78 8.99 -17.94
N LEU A 20 -11.93 9.42 -17.42
CA LEU A 20 -13.14 8.65 -17.09
C LEU A 20 -13.09 7.74 -15.86
N GLU A 21 -14.12 7.94 -15.01
CA GLU A 21 -14.66 6.95 -14.09
C GLU A 21 -14.76 5.58 -14.79
N GLN A 22 -13.73 4.77 -14.65
CA GLN A 22 -13.83 3.34 -14.87
C GLN A 22 -13.76 2.72 -13.49
N ALA A 23 -14.90 2.18 -13.04
CA ALA A 23 -14.84 1.07 -12.11
C ALA A 23 -14.05 -0.02 -12.83
N PHE A 24 -12.78 -0.19 -12.46
CA PHE A 24 -11.98 -1.29 -12.95
C PHE A 24 -12.74 -2.59 -12.59
N PRO A 25 -12.99 -3.49 -13.55
CA PRO A 25 -13.67 -4.74 -13.24
C PRO A 25 -12.87 -5.48 -12.19
N ASN A 26 -13.56 -6.00 -11.17
CA ASN A 26 -12.91 -6.75 -10.11
C ASN A 26 -12.03 -7.86 -10.71
N MET A 27 -10.72 -7.86 -10.41
CA MET A 27 -9.82 -8.86 -10.94
C MET A 27 -10.00 -10.19 -10.21
N THR A 28 -9.99 -11.29 -10.96
CA THR A 28 -9.80 -12.61 -10.34
C THR A 28 -8.41 -12.69 -9.72
N LYS A 29 -8.22 -13.63 -8.76
CA LYS A 29 -6.89 -13.88 -8.15
C LYS A 29 -5.80 -14.09 -9.21
N VAL A 30 -6.10 -14.84 -10.27
CA VAL A 30 -5.14 -15.16 -11.34
C VAL A 30 -4.81 -13.92 -12.17
N GLU A 31 -5.82 -13.11 -12.52
CA GLU A 31 -5.61 -11.87 -13.27
C GLU A 31 -4.77 -10.87 -12.48
N LEU A 32 -5.03 -10.71 -11.18
CA LEU A 32 -4.25 -9.81 -10.34
C LEU A 32 -2.79 -10.26 -10.19
N ILE A 33 -2.54 -11.55 -9.98
CA ILE A 33 -1.18 -12.08 -9.89
C ILE A 33 -0.45 -11.93 -11.24
N ASN A 34 -1.11 -12.23 -12.35
CA ASN A 34 -0.53 -12.05 -13.69
C ASN A 34 -0.28 -10.58 -14.00
N TYR A 35 -1.19 -9.69 -13.57
CA TYR A 35 -1.00 -8.26 -13.63
C TYR A 35 0.30 -7.93 -12.92
N PHE A 36 0.47 -8.22 -11.63
CA PHE A 36 1.71 -7.96 -10.91
C PHE A 36 2.95 -8.59 -11.55
N HIS A 37 2.93 -9.90 -11.83
CA HIS A 37 4.07 -10.62 -12.42
C HIS A 37 4.54 -10.04 -13.75
N SER A 38 3.63 -9.49 -14.56
CA SER A 38 4.01 -8.87 -15.84
C SER A 38 4.94 -7.65 -15.71
N ALA A 39 5.17 -7.11 -14.50
CA ALA A 39 6.17 -6.06 -14.28
C ALA A 39 7.59 -6.61 -14.46
N TYR A 40 7.81 -7.83 -13.99
CA TYR A 40 9.08 -8.56 -14.04
C TYR A 40 8.80 -10.07 -14.23
N PRO A 41 8.50 -10.51 -15.47
CA PRO A 41 8.15 -11.89 -15.77
C PRO A 41 9.23 -12.92 -15.40
N GLU A 42 10.48 -12.47 -15.24
CA GLU A 42 11.62 -13.27 -14.81
C GLU A 42 11.62 -13.60 -13.31
N LEU A 43 10.79 -12.93 -12.51
CA LEU A 43 10.65 -13.23 -11.09
C LEU A 43 10.14 -14.65 -10.91
N SER A 44 10.86 -15.44 -10.12
CA SER A 44 10.38 -16.72 -9.63
C SER A 44 9.29 -16.48 -8.60
N ILE A 45 8.04 -16.81 -8.96
CA ILE A 45 6.89 -16.77 -8.06
C ILE A 45 6.45 -18.19 -7.78
N ASP A 46 6.19 -18.49 -6.51
CA ASP A 46 5.50 -19.71 -6.12
C ASP A 46 4.09 -19.38 -5.62
N PHE A 47 3.12 -19.68 -6.49
CA PHE A 47 1.70 -19.49 -6.24
C PHE A 47 1.19 -20.23 -4.99
N ASN A 48 1.87 -21.29 -4.55
CA ASN A 48 1.46 -22.07 -3.38
C ASN A 48 1.66 -21.30 -2.07
N TYR A 49 2.57 -20.32 -2.04
CA TYR A 49 2.78 -19.47 -0.87
C TYR A 49 1.84 -18.26 -0.85
N ILE A 50 1.17 -17.93 -1.96
CA ILE A 50 0.27 -16.77 -2.04
C ILE A 50 -1.02 -17.03 -1.25
N ARG A 51 -1.15 -16.34 -0.12
CA ARG A 51 -2.28 -16.45 0.82
C ARG A 51 -2.79 -15.08 1.24
N GLY A 52 -4.11 -14.95 1.35
CA GLY A 52 -4.77 -13.77 1.88
C GLY A 52 -5.63 -14.09 3.10
N TYR A 53 -6.44 -13.11 3.50
CA TYR A 53 -7.33 -13.19 4.65
C TYR A 53 -8.65 -13.90 4.30
N SER A 54 -9.21 -14.63 5.26
CA SER A 54 -10.57 -15.16 5.16
C SER A 54 -11.61 -14.04 5.31
N GLU A 55 -12.86 -14.29 4.91
CA GLU A 55 -13.97 -13.33 5.11
C GLU A 55 -14.12 -12.92 6.59
N ASP A 56 -14.00 -13.87 7.51
CA ASP A 56 -14.04 -13.61 8.95
C ASP A 56 -12.89 -12.71 9.40
N ASP A 57 -11.70 -12.89 8.83
CA ASP A 57 -10.55 -12.05 9.13
C ASP A 57 -10.72 -10.64 8.57
N LEU A 58 -11.25 -10.51 7.35
CA LEU A 58 -11.59 -9.20 6.77
C LEU A 58 -12.60 -8.45 7.65
N ILE A 59 -13.62 -9.13 8.19
CA ILE A 59 -14.58 -8.54 9.14
C ILE A 59 -13.86 -8.06 10.41
N LYS A 60 -12.93 -8.84 10.95
CA LYS A 60 -12.14 -8.44 12.13
C LYS A 60 -11.24 -7.23 11.80
N LEU A 61 -10.59 -7.23 10.64
CA LEU A 61 -9.73 -6.12 10.20
C LEU A 61 -10.50 -4.80 10.13
N LYS A 62 -11.69 -4.80 9.50
CA LYS A 62 -12.56 -3.62 9.46
C LYS A 62 -12.85 -3.06 10.85
N ARG A 63 -13.11 -3.94 11.82
CA ARG A 63 -13.45 -3.56 13.21
C ARG A 63 -12.23 -3.06 13.98
N VAL A 64 -11.11 -3.77 13.90
CA VAL A 64 -9.88 -3.45 14.66
C VAL A 64 -9.29 -2.12 14.21
N TYR A 65 -9.25 -1.89 12.90
CA TYR A 65 -8.64 -0.68 12.32
C TYR A 65 -9.63 0.45 12.11
N ASP A 66 -10.94 0.21 12.29
CA ASP A 66 -12.01 1.19 12.04
C ASP A 66 -11.94 1.77 10.62
N ILE A 67 -11.88 0.87 9.63
CA ILE A 67 -11.75 1.16 8.20
C ILE A 67 -12.80 0.44 7.36
N GLU A 68 -12.97 0.88 6.13
CA GLU A 68 -13.63 0.09 5.10
C GLU A 68 -12.61 -0.75 4.33
N ILE A 69 -13.02 -1.93 3.86
CA ILE A 69 -12.23 -2.78 2.97
C ILE A 69 -13.10 -3.06 1.75
N GLN A 70 -12.71 -2.49 0.62
CA GLN A 70 -13.45 -2.48 -0.65
C GLN A 70 -12.47 -2.25 -1.81
N GLY A 71 -12.95 -2.43 -3.04
CA GLY A 71 -12.16 -2.20 -4.26
C GLY A 71 -10.90 -3.05 -4.32
N GLU A 72 -9.82 -2.48 -4.84
CA GLU A 72 -8.53 -3.16 -5.01
C GLU A 72 -7.92 -3.56 -3.67
N PHE A 73 -8.20 -2.81 -2.60
CA PHE A 73 -7.72 -3.16 -1.27
C PHE A 73 -8.35 -4.46 -0.75
N LEU A 74 -9.64 -4.69 -1.03
CA LEU A 74 -10.32 -5.94 -0.71
C LEU A 74 -9.71 -7.11 -1.49
N GLU A 75 -9.50 -6.95 -2.79
CA GLU A 75 -8.92 -7.99 -3.64
C GLU A 75 -7.53 -8.38 -3.18
N PHE A 76 -6.67 -7.38 -2.95
CA PHE A 76 -5.32 -7.59 -2.45
C PHE A 76 -5.33 -8.37 -1.13
N LEU A 77 -6.11 -7.91 -0.14
CA LEU A 77 -6.17 -8.57 1.17
C LEU A 77 -6.70 -10.01 1.05
N THR A 78 -7.71 -10.23 0.22
CA THR A 78 -8.32 -11.56 0.00
C THR A 78 -7.35 -12.52 -0.67
N TYR A 79 -6.58 -12.05 -1.66
CA TYR A 79 -5.76 -12.93 -2.48
C TYR A 79 -4.35 -13.13 -1.94
N MET A 80 -3.74 -12.08 -1.39
CA MET A 80 -2.31 -12.08 -1.02
C MET A 80 -1.97 -11.23 0.21
N GLY A 81 -2.94 -10.77 0.99
CA GLY A 81 -2.72 -9.90 2.14
C GLY A 81 -1.90 -10.50 3.28
N CYS A 82 -1.72 -11.82 3.32
CA CYS A 82 -0.91 -12.52 4.32
C CYS A 82 0.47 -12.89 3.79
N CYS A 83 0.56 -13.28 2.51
CA CYS A 83 1.81 -13.57 1.82
C CYS A 83 1.63 -13.41 0.31
N SER A 84 2.62 -12.79 -0.32
CA SER A 84 2.64 -12.49 -1.76
C SER A 84 3.40 -13.50 -2.61
N GLY A 85 3.95 -14.56 -2.00
CA GLY A 85 4.78 -15.54 -2.71
C GLY A 85 6.05 -14.93 -3.31
N GLY A 86 6.61 -13.90 -2.66
CA GLY A 86 7.83 -13.21 -3.08
C GLY A 86 7.62 -12.01 -4.01
N LEU A 87 6.40 -11.71 -4.47
CA LEU A 87 6.11 -10.64 -5.44
C LEU A 87 6.66 -9.26 -5.06
N PHE A 88 6.57 -8.91 -3.77
CA PHE A 88 6.98 -7.59 -3.27
C PHE A 88 8.31 -7.60 -2.55
N GLY A 89 9.04 -8.70 -2.58
CA GLY A 89 10.36 -8.79 -1.98
C GLY A 89 10.47 -8.24 -0.54
N ASP A 90 11.51 -7.43 -0.30
CA ASP A 90 11.77 -6.73 0.98
C ASP A 90 11.06 -5.38 1.10
N GLN A 91 10.12 -5.07 0.19
CA GLN A 91 9.49 -3.77 0.16
C GLN A 91 8.78 -3.48 1.48
N PRO A 92 8.82 -2.22 1.97
CA PRO A 92 8.33 -1.83 3.29
C PRO A 92 6.79 -1.75 3.37
N LEU A 93 6.10 -2.73 2.79
CA LEU A 93 4.67 -2.95 2.91
C LEU A 93 4.33 -3.38 4.33
N ARG A 94 3.34 -2.72 4.94
CA ARG A 94 2.91 -3.04 6.31
C ARG A 94 2.24 -4.39 6.46
N PHE A 95 1.86 -5.03 5.37
CA PHE A 95 1.17 -6.32 5.37
C PHE A 95 2.07 -7.49 5.75
N TYR A 96 3.37 -7.41 5.43
CA TYR A 96 4.31 -8.55 5.52
C TYR A 96 5.41 -8.37 6.57
N GLN A 97 5.29 -7.34 7.40
CA GLN A 97 6.26 -7.10 8.46
C GLN A 97 5.89 -7.93 9.69
N GLU A 98 6.88 -8.64 10.23
CA GLU A 98 6.75 -9.39 11.47
C GLU A 98 6.52 -8.44 12.64
N ARG A 99 5.60 -8.81 13.54
CA ARG A 99 5.19 -7.97 14.67
C ARG A 99 4.93 -8.80 15.91
N GLU A 100 5.13 -8.16 17.06
CA GLU A 100 4.92 -8.79 18.35
C GLU A 100 3.43 -8.89 18.74
N THR A 101 2.61 -7.87 18.40
CA THR A 101 1.17 -7.84 18.78
C THR A 101 0.31 -6.99 17.83
N ILE A 102 -0.99 -7.30 17.73
CA ILE A 102 -2.01 -6.46 17.05
C ILE A 102 -2.08 -5.04 17.63
N THR A 103 -1.95 -4.89 18.96
CA THR A 103 -1.97 -3.60 19.65
C THR A 103 -0.86 -2.69 19.16
N SER A 104 0.34 -3.24 18.93
CA SER A 104 1.48 -2.46 18.43
C SER A 104 1.20 -1.86 17.05
N GLU A 105 0.48 -2.59 16.19
CA GLU A 105 0.11 -2.09 14.86
C GLU A 105 -1.00 -1.06 14.93
N VAL A 106 -2.05 -1.31 15.70
CA VAL A 106 -3.13 -0.33 15.86
C VAL A 106 -2.57 0.99 16.40
N LEU A 107 -1.63 0.92 17.35
CA LEU A 107 -0.92 2.09 17.83
C LEU A 107 -0.09 2.76 16.73
N PHE A 108 0.59 1.99 15.86
CA PHE A 108 1.32 2.54 14.72
C PHE A 108 0.40 3.31 13.77
N GLN A 109 -0.74 2.72 13.39
CA GLN A 109 -1.76 3.36 12.56
C GLN A 109 -2.29 4.65 13.22
N SER A 110 -2.55 4.61 14.54
CA SER A 110 -3.00 5.80 15.27
C SER A 110 -1.96 6.92 15.32
N ARG A 111 -0.66 6.59 15.35
CA ARG A 111 0.41 7.59 15.29
C ARG A 111 0.42 8.31 13.95
N PHE A 112 0.16 7.60 12.85
CA PHE A 112 -0.01 8.24 11.55
C PHE A 112 -1.21 9.21 11.54
N TRP A 113 -2.33 8.85 12.17
CA TRP A 113 -3.47 9.76 12.30
C TRP A 113 -3.15 11.02 13.10
N ASN A 114 -2.28 10.93 14.11
CA ASN A 114 -1.82 12.11 14.86
C ASN A 114 -1.01 13.07 13.97
N GLU A 115 -0.26 12.57 13.00
CA GLU A 115 0.41 13.43 12.01
C GLU A 115 -0.60 14.21 11.17
N LEU A 116 -1.67 13.54 10.69
CA LEU A 116 -2.74 14.21 9.94
C LEU A 116 -3.47 15.26 10.80
N GLN A 117 -3.68 15.00 12.08
CA GLN A 117 -4.24 15.99 13.02
C GLN A 117 -3.31 17.18 13.21
N ARG A 118 -1.99 16.94 13.34
CA ARG A 118 -0.97 17.98 13.54
C ARG A 118 -0.97 18.98 12.39
N ILE A 119 -1.12 18.50 11.15
CA ILE A 119 -1.23 19.35 9.95
C ILE A 119 -2.67 19.80 9.65
N GLN A 120 -3.59 19.63 10.61
CA GLN A 120 -4.99 20.08 10.55
C GLN A 120 -5.82 19.46 9.40
N ARG A 121 -5.44 18.27 8.91
CA ARG A 121 -6.16 17.52 7.87
C ARG A 121 -7.26 16.63 8.46
N PHE A 122 -8.13 17.23 9.26
CA PHE A 122 -9.28 16.55 9.86
C PHE A 122 -10.27 16.02 8.81
N ASP A 123 -10.32 16.67 7.64
CA ASP A 123 -11.10 16.22 6.48
C ASP A 123 -10.73 14.79 6.05
N LEU A 124 -9.44 14.44 6.12
CA LEU A 124 -8.94 13.12 5.74
C LEU A 124 -9.23 12.06 6.80
N LEU A 125 -9.22 12.43 8.09
CA LEU A 125 -9.52 11.50 9.18
C LEU A 125 -10.94 10.92 9.07
N THR A 126 -11.90 11.74 8.64
CA THR A 126 -13.29 11.29 8.41
C THR A 126 -13.40 10.23 7.31
N LYS A 127 -12.40 10.16 6.41
CA LYS A 127 -12.31 9.21 5.29
C LYS A 127 -11.54 7.93 5.66
N LYS A 128 -11.25 7.72 6.95
CA LYS A 128 -10.64 6.50 7.51
C LYS A 128 -9.31 6.13 6.81
N PRO A 129 -8.25 6.94 7.02
CA PRO A 129 -6.98 6.73 6.37
C PRO A 129 -6.32 5.44 6.88
N PHE A 130 -5.83 4.61 5.96
CA PHE A 130 -5.14 3.37 6.28
C PHE A 130 -3.73 3.38 5.72
N PHE A 131 -2.73 3.27 6.59
CA PHE A 131 -1.32 3.32 6.21
C PHE A 131 -0.87 1.99 5.59
N ILE A 132 -0.27 2.03 4.40
CA ILE A 132 0.09 0.84 3.61
C ILE A 132 1.61 0.59 3.54
N SER A 133 2.44 1.63 3.51
CA SER A 133 3.90 1.48 3.35
C SER A 133 4.67 2.77 3.67
N LYS A 134 5.95 2.60 4.03
CA LYS A 134 6.88 3.72 4.25
C LYS A 134 8.02 3.64 3.23
N GLU A 135 8.17 4.62 2.36
CA GLU A 135 9.36 4.73 1.52
C GLU A 135 10.14 5.97 1.92
N ASN A 136 11.41 5.79 2.28
CA ASN A 136 12.24 6.84 2.87
C ASN A 136 11.54 7.46 4.11
N ASP A 137 11.17 8.74 4.03
CA ASP A 137 10.42 9.46 5.06
C ASP A 137 8.97 9.78 4.67
N ASN A 138 8.52 9.26 3.53
CA ASN A 138 7.15 9.44 3.04
C ASN A 138 6.27 8.28 3.48
N PHE A 139 5.06 8.61 3.91
CA PHE A 139 4.06 7.64 4.36
C PHE A 139 2.96 7.50 3.32
N TYR A 140 2.78 6.31 2.75
CA TYR A 140 1.72 6.05 1.77
C TYR A 140 0.51 5.45 2.45
N PHE A 141 -0.68 5.86 2.02
CA PHE A 141 -1.94 5.46 2.64
C PHE A 141 -3.12 5.54 1.67
N LEU A 142 -4.18 4.84 2.03
CA LEU A 142 -5.49 4.85 1.36
C LEU A 142 -6.51 5.64 2.17
N LEU A 143 -7.49 6.24 1.50
CA LEU A 143 -8.67 6.85 2.15
C LEU A 143 -9.86 5.91 1.99
N THR A 144 -9.96 4.92 2.88
CA THR A 144 -10.83 3.75 2.70
C THR A 144 -12.32 4.06 2.63
N LYS A 145 -12.77 5.17 3.24
CA LYS A 145 -14.16 5.64 3.22
C LYS A 145 -14.37 6.84 2.28
N SER A 146 -13.51 7.03 1.29
CA SER A 146 -13.66 8.08 0.27
C SER A 146 -14.46 7.60 -0.94
N ASN A 147 -14.79 8.52 -1.85
CA ASN A 147 -15.45 8.17 -3.12
C ASN A 147 -14.53 7.37 -4.06
N ASN A 148 -13.21 7.47 -3.88
CA ASN A 148 -12.19 6.80 -4.69
C ASN A 148 -11.23 6.06 -3.74
N PRO A 149 -11.67 4.96 -3.11
CA PRO A 149 -10.92 4.27 -2.05
C PRO A 149 -9.62 3.64 -2.54
N ASP A 150 -9.48 3.42 -3.85
CA ASP A 150 -8.32 2.80 -4.48
C ASP A 150 -7.18 3.79 -4.72
N LEU A 151 -7.41 5.11 -4.61
CA LEU A 151 -6.34 6.09 -4.81
C LEU A 151 -5.33 6.09 -3.68
N VAL A 152 -4.05 6.08 -4.05
CA VAL A 152 -2.94 6.18 -3.11
C VAL A 152 -2.55 7.65 -2.89
N TYR A 153 -2.35 7.98 -1.62
CA TYR A 153 -1.83 9.27 -1.20
C TYR A 153 -0.50 9.05 -0.48
N PHE A 154 0.35 10.07 -0.47
CA PHE A 154 1.48 10.10 0.44
C PHE A 154 1.53 11.38 1.25
N PHE A 155 2.03 11.24 2.48
CA PHE A 155 2.37 12.35 3.35
C PHE A 155 3.86 12.67 3.20
N ASP A 156 4.15 13.83 2.62
CA ASP A 156 5.49 14.42 2.55
C ASP A 156 5.81 15.05 3.91
N LYS A 157 6.56 14.31 4.73
CA LYS A 157 6.96 14.77 6.05
C LYS A 157 7.86 16.01 6.01
N LYS A 158 8.58 16.25 4.91
CA LYS A 158 9.50 17.40 4.81
C LYS A 158 8.74 18.71 4.65
N HIS A 159 7.65 18.69 3.89
CA HIS A 159 6.84 19.87 3.59
C HIS A 159 5.52 19.92 4.35
N ASP A 160 5.20 18.88 5.13
CA ASP A 160 3.93 18.72 5.84
C ASP A 160 2.71 18.71 4.88
N GLU A 161 2.88 18.11 3.71
CA GLU A 161 1.88 18.10 2.64
C GLU A 161 1.33 16.70 2.35
N ILE A 162 0.05 16.64 1.96
CA ILE A 162 -0.58 15.42 1.47
C ILE A 162 -0.70 15.51 -0.04
N ILE A 163 -0.11 14.55 -0.73
CA ILE A 163 -0.06 14.51 -2.19
C ILE A 163 -0.84 13.28 -2.67
N ASN A 164 -1.74 13.51 -3.63
CA ASN A 164 -2.36 12.43 -4.39
C ASN A 164 -1.36 11.95 -5.44
N THR A 165 -1.04 10.66 -5.44
CA THR A 165 -0.06 10.10 -6.40
C THR A 165 -0.63 10.02 -7.82
N GLY A 166 -1.95 10.03 -7.96
CA GLY A 166 -2.65 9.72 -9.22
C GLY A 166 -2.67 8.23 -9.56
N LEU A 167 -2.15 7.37 -8.68
CA LEU A 167 -2.10 5.92 -8.86
C LEU A 167 -3.23 5.26 -8.07
N THR A 168 -3.82 4.23 -8.68
CA THR A 168 -4.61 3.22 -7.96
C THR A 168 -3.71 2.36 -7.08
N PHE A 169 -4.30 1.57 -6.18
CA PHE A 169 -3.56 0.75 -5.24
C PHE A 169 -2.79 -0.35 -5.97
N ASN A 170 -3.40 -0.98 -6.97
CA ASN A 170 -2.73 -1.98 -7.80
C ASN A 170 -1.61 -1.37 -8.64
N GLU A 171 -1.78 -0.18 -9.22
CA GLU A 171 -0.71 0.50 -9.95
C GLU A 171 0.47 0.86 -9.03
N TYR A 172 0.17 1.33 -7.83
CA TYR A 172 1.17 1.59 -6.81
C TYR A 172 1.93 0.30 -6.43
N LEU A 173 1.21 -0.77 -6.07
CA LEU A 173 1.80 -2.07 -5.74
C LEU A 173 2.65 -2.62 -6.88
N ARG A 174 2.18 -2.50 -8.11
CA ARG A 174 2.93 -2.90 -9.30
C ARG A 174 4.26 -2.16 -9.41
N GLY A 175 4.27 -0.86 -9.10
CA GLY A 175 5.49 -0.04 -9.10
C GLY A 175 6.51 -0.43 -8.02
N LEU A 176 6.06 -1.11 -6.95
CA LEU A 176 6.94 -1.63 -5.90
C LEU A 176 7.65 -2.92 -6.27
N ILE A 177 7.12 -3.66 -7.24
CA ILE A 177 7.74 -4.92 -7.67
C ILE A 177 9.13 -4.57 -8.20
N ASN A 178 10.14 -5.18 -7.61
CA ASN A 178 11.52 -4.93 -7.94
C ASN A 178 12.28 -6.26 -7.98
N TYR A 179 13.00 -6.50 -9.07
CA TYR A 179 13.92 -7.62 -9.18
C TYR A 179 15.35 -7.13 -8.93
N ASN A 180 15.85 -7.38 -7.72
CA ASN A 180 17.24 -7.05 -7.33
C ASN A 180 18.20 -8.26 -7.45
N GLY A 181 17.73 -9.39 -7.99
CA GLY A 181 18.51 -10.63 -8.12
C GLY A 181 18.80 -11.36 -6.81
N ILE A 182 18.22 -10.91 -5.69
CA ILE A 182 18.29 -11.58 -4.39
C ILE A 182 17.15 -12.60 -4.31
N GLU A 183 17.46 -13.83 -3.89
CA GLU A 183 16.42 -14.81 -3.54
C GLU A 183 15.75 -14.37 -2.24
N ILE A 184 14.50 -13.95 -2.33
CA ILE A 184 13.72 -13.49 -1.19
C ILE A 184 12.89 -14.67 -0.68
N PRO A 185 12.78 -14.87 0.65
CA PRO A 185 11.98 -15.97 1.19
C PRO A 185 10.54 -15.95 0.68
N LEU A 186 10.15 -17.01 -0.01
CA LEU A 186 8.81 -17.14 -0.61
C LEU A 186 7.70 -17.18 0.45
N ASP A 187 8.05 -17.56 1.68
CA ASP A 187 7.16 -17.67 2.82
C ASP A 187 7.12 -16.42 3.73
N GLN A 188 7.79 -15.32 3.33
CA GLN A 188 7.70 -14.05 4.02
C GLN A 188 6.24 -13.64 4.14
N SER A 189 5.75 -13.66 5.38
CA SER A 189 4.35 -13.43 5.67
C SER A 189 4.20 -12.55 6.88
N GLY A 190 3.10 -11.81 6.86
CA GLY A 190 2.66 -11.02 8.00
C GLY A 190 1.19 -11.27 8.24
N ASN A 191 0.74 -10.82 9.40
CA ASN A 191 -0.66 -10.91 9.76
C ASN A 191 -1.03 -9.62 10.50
N LEU A 192 -2.00 -8.90 9.95
CA LEU A 192 -2.57 -7.69 10.53
C LEU A 192 -3.46 -7.99 11.75
N LEU A 193 -3.72 -9.25 12.06
CA LEU A 193 -4.53 -9.74 13.18
C LEU A 193 -3.74 -10.60 14.19
N ILE A 194 -2.42 -10.42 14.39
CA ILE A 194 -1.65 -11.23 15.36
C ILE A 194 -2.20 -11.00 16.78
N ILE A 195 -3.04 -11.92 17.26
CA ILE A 195 -3.60 -11.99 18.62
C ILE A 195 -2.63 -12.77 19.51
#